data_AF-A0A0E1VZX8-F1
#
_entry.id   AF-A0A0E1VZX8-F1
#
_cell.length_a   1.000
_cell.length_b   1.000
_cell.length_c   1.000
_cell.angle_alpha   90.00
_cell.angle_beta   90.00
_cell.angle_gamma   90.00
#
_symmetry.space_group_name_H-M   'P 1'
#
loop_
_entity.id
_entity.type
_entity.pdbx_description
1 polymer ?
#
loop_
_entity_poly.entity_id
_entity_poly.type
_entity_poly.pdbx_seq_one_letter_code
_entity_poly.pdbx_strand_id
1 'polypeptide(L)'
;MKQPAPAECDAPPPVAPFHDGELAAQRRAGVAAAAAAFGGRGIRTFMPDQHRAFFAQLPLLVVGGVDGGGQPWATLRAGAPGFVSAPQPRTLDIAGGTLRGDPLEGSWRIGSLLGGLGIELHTRRRNRVNGVVASIAGDAMSVTVEQSFGNCAKYIQDRTPTPVPPQAGGAPPQRRAARLDAADRALLARADTFFIATANTSDAAGGARGVDVSHRGGPPGFVRVDDDGTLTTPDYSGNNFFNTIGNLLHDPRAGLLFVDFERGDLLYIAADAQIVWDGPALAAFDGARRLVRLRIREVRRSAAVLPFRWSAPRFAPQFAAWGDAGARSLASRAESAAVGGSATALVSVTQAASAGRGESAEWPESSVSLKVLKASEASEAPEVSETPETPGVAGACVR
;
A
#
# COMPACT_ATOMS: atom_id res chain seq x y z
N MET A 1 14.66 -1.21 -57.87
CA MET A 1 13.76 -2.11 -57.14
C MET A 1 14.07 -1.98 -55.66
N LYS A 2 13.15 -1.42 -54.85
CA LYS A 2 13.31 -1.33 -53.39
C LYS A 2 13.09 -2.74 -52.81
N GLN A 3 14.02 -3.19 -51.96
CA GLN A 3 13.84 -4.42 -51.18
C GLN A 3 12.59 -4.29 -50.29
N PRO A 4 11.78 -5.36 -50.14
CA PRO A 4 10.70 -5.36 -49.18
C PRO A 4 11.27 -5.37 -47.75
N ALA A 5 10.62 -4.64 -46.85
CA ALA A 5 10.93 -4.68 -45.43
C ALA A 5 10.77 -6.13 -44.89
N PRO A 6 11.60 -6.56 -43.93
CA PRO A 6 11.47 -7.87 -43.33
C PRO A 6 10.11 -7.97 -42.63
N ALA A 7 9.44 -9.12 -42.82
CA ALA A 7 8.17 -9.44 -42.19
C ALA A 7 8.27 -9.25 -40.68
N GLU A 8 7.35 -8.46 -40.12
CA GLU A 8 7.12 -8.38 -38.68
C GLU A 8 6.90 -9.80 -38.17
N CYS A 9 7.82 -10.31 -37.36
CA CYS A 9 7.65 -11.57 -36.65
C CYS A 9 6.33 -11.50 -35.89
N ASP A 10 5.45 -12.49 -36.09
CA ASP A 10 4.16 -12.66 -35.41
C ASP A 10 4.28 -12.31 -33.92
N ALA A 11 3.87 -11.10 -33.58
CA ALA A 11 3.77 -10.69 -32.20
C ALA A 11 2.66 -11.55 -31.57
N PRO A 12 2.90 -12.21 -30.43
CA PRO A 12 1.83 -12.90 -29.72
C PRO A 12 0.67 -11.92 -29.48
N PRO A 13 -0.58 -12.39 -29.50
CA PRO A 13 -1.75 -11.53 -29.36
C PRO A 13 -1.59 -10.67 -28.10
N PRO A 14 -2.00 -9.39 -28.13
CA PRO A 14 -1.83 -8.49 -27.01
C PRO A 14 -2.53 -9.09 -25.78
N VAL A 15 -1.72 -9.47 -24.80
CA VAL A 15 -2.22 -10.01 -23.54
C VAL A 15 -3.03 -8.92 -22.86
N ALA A 16 -4.27 -9.24 -22.46
CA ALA A 16 -5.11 -8.30 -21.73
C ALA A 16 -4.36 -7.81 -20.48
N PRO A 17 -4.21 -6.48 -20.31
CA PRO A 17 -3.38 -5.92 -19.24
C PRO A 17 -4.02 -6.05 -17.86
N PHE A 18 -5.30 -6.41 -17.81
CA PHE A 18 -6.10 -6.49 -16.59
C PHE A 18 -6.87 -7.80 -16.50
N HIS A 19 -6.98 -8.35 -15.30
CA HIS A 19 -7.84 -9.50 -15.01
C HIS A 19 -9.23 -9.07 -14.53
N ASP A 20 -10.16 -10.02 -14.40
CA ASP A 20 -11.58 -9.76 -14.12
C ASP A 20 -11.84 -8.95 -12.83
N GLY A 21 -11.03 -9.16 -11.79
CA GLY A 21 -11.11 -8.42 -10.54
C GLY A 21 -10.76 -6.94 -10.71
N GLU A 22 -9.70 -6.63 -11.46
CA GLU A 22 -9.34 -5.25 -11.79
C GLU A 22 -10.42 -4.61 -12.65
N LEU A 23 -10.91 -5.31 -13.67
CA LEU A 23 -11.98 -4.83 -14.54
C LEU A 23 -13.28 -4.57 -13.76
N ALA A 24 -13.64 -5.44 -12.81
CA ALA A 24 -14.79 -5.25 -11.93
C ALA A 24 -14.62 -4.01 -11.03
N ALA A 25 -13.44 -3.84 -10.43
CA ALA A 25 -13.12 -2.68 -9.61
C ALA A 25 -13.15 -1.37 -10.42
N GLN A 26 -12.60 -1.38 -11.65
CA GLN A 26 -12.60 -0.25 -12.57
C GLN A 26 -14.01 0.15 -13.01
N ARG A 27 -14.88 -0.83 -13.33
CA ARG A 27 -16.29 -0.59 -13.65
C ARG A 27 -17.02 0.02 -12.47
N ARG A 28 -16.86 -0.57 -11.28
CA ARG A 28 -17.49 -0.06 -10.06
C ARG A 28 -17.06 1.37 -9.73
N ALA A 29 -15.80 1.71 -9.97
CA ALA A 29 -15.27 3.05 -9.78
C ALA A 29 -15.59 4.03 -10.93
N GLY A 30 -16.24 3.59 -12.01
CA GLY A 30 -16.58 4.44 -13.16
C GLY A 30 -15.38 4.88 -14.01
N VAL A 31 -14.26 4.12 -13.98
CA VAL A 31 -13.00 4.51 -14.64
C VAL A 31 -12.48 3.50 -15.66
N ALA A 32 -13.30 2.52 -16.06
CA ALA A 32 -12.90 1.46 -17.00
C ALA A 32 -12.33 2.00 -18.32
N ALA A 33 -12.97 3.01 -18.94
CA ALA A 33 -12.49 3.59 -20.18
C ALA A 33 -11.11 4.27 -20.03
N ALA A 34 -10.92 5.01 -18.93
CA ALA A 34 -9.64 5.64 -18.64
C ALA A 34 -8.55 4.58 -18.38
N ALA A 35 -8.86 3.55 -17.58
CA ALA A 35 -7.93 2.47 -17.29
C ALA A 35 -7.50 1.73 -18.56
N ALA A 36 -8.43 1.40 -19.47
CA ALA A 36 -8.14 0.74 -20.73
C ALA A 36 -7.21 1.58 -21.64
N ALA A 37 -7.47 2.88 -21.76
CA ALA A 37 -6.67 3.78 -22.60
C ALA A 37 -5.20 3.87 -22.14
N PHE A 38 -4.97 3.89 -20.82
CA PHE A 38 -3.62 3.98 -20.25
C PHE A 38 -2.96 2.61 -20.06
N GLY A 39 -3.70 1.58 -19.68
CA GLY A 39 -3.19 0.24 -19.40
C GLY A 39 -2.53 -0.39 -20.61
N GLY A 40 -3.23 -0.40 -21.76
CA GLY A 40 -2.73 -1.02 -22.99
C GLY A 40 -1.47 -0.38 -23.59
N ARG A 41 -1.14 0.86 -23.19
CA ARG A 41 0.09 1.55 -23.62
C ARG A 41 1.15 1.63 -22.51
N GLY A 42 0.71 1.57 -21.26
CA GLY A 42 1.54 1.82 -20.08
C GLY A 42 2.22 0.57 -19.53
N ILE A 43 1.51 -0.57 -19.56
CA ILE A 43 2.01 -1.87 -19.07
C ILE A 43 2.76 -2.57 -20.19
N ARG A 44 4.06 -2.79 -20.01
CA ARG A 44 4.94 -3.38 -21.02
C ARG A 44 5.42 -4.75 -20.56
N THR A 45 5.64 -5.67 -21.48
CA THR A 45 6.25 -6.99 -21.19
C THR A 45 7.78 -6.95 -21.12
N PHE A 46 8.36 -5.76 -21.05
CA PHE A 46 9.78 -5.50 -20.94
C PHE A 46 10.03 -4.21 -20.15
N MET A 47 11.22 -4.07 -19.60
CA MET A 47 11.71 -2.88 -18.92
C MET A 47 12.36 -1.93 -19.93
N PRO A 48 11.81 -0.71 -20.15
CA PRO A 48 12.52 0.33 -20.90
C PRO A 48 13.87 0.67 -20.25
N ASP A 49 14.82 1.19 -21.03
CA ASP A 49 16.16 1.53 -20.51
C ASP A 49 16.13 2.45 -19.30
N GLN A 50 15.19 3.40 -19.27
CA GLN A 50 15.00 4.29 -18.13
C GLN A 50 14.58 3.54 -16.85
N HIS A 51 13.82 2.44 -16.97
CA HIS A 51 13.48 1.57 -15.84
C HIS A 51 14.70 0.73 -15.45
N ARG A 52 15.40 0.14 -16.42
CA ARG A 52 16.59 -0.69 -16.18
C ARG A 52 17.66 0.08 -15.38
N ALA A 53 17.98 1.30 -15.83
CA ALA A 53 18.89 2.19 -15.12
C ALA A 53 18.38 2.58 -13.72
N PHE A 54 17.07 2.82 -13.58
CA PHE A 54 16.47 3.14 -12.30
C PHE A 54 16.55 2.00 -11.29
N PHE A 55 16.28 0.76 -11.67
CA PHE A 55 16.39 -0.36 -10.73
C PHE A 55 17.85 -0.58 -10.31
N ALA A 56 18.80 -0.37 -11.23
CA ALA A 56 20.24 -0.53 -10.94
C ALA A 56 20.78 0.46 -9.90
N GLN A 57 20.24 1.69 -9.80
CA GLN A 57 20.70 2.65 -8.80
C GLN A 57 20.12 2.42 -7.40
N LEU A 58 19.08 1.59 -7.25
CA LEU A 58 18.38 1.48 -5.97
C LEU A 58 19.22 0.69 -4.94
N PRO A 59 19.27 1.15 -3.68
CA PRO A 59 19.83 0.39 -2.57
C PRO A 59 18.82 -0.58 -1.93
N LEU A 60 17.56 -0.51 -2.37
CA LEU A 60 16.43 -1.25 -1.82
C LEU A 60 15.44 -1.61 -2.93
N LEU A 61 14.93 -2.84 -2.88
CA LEU A 61 13.83 -3.30 -3.72
C LEU A 61 12.70 -3.81 -2.83
N VAL A 62 11.48 -3.34 -3.06
CA VAL A 62 10.30 -3.93 -2.42
C VAL A 62 9.86 -5.13 -3.26
N VAL A 63 9.68 -6.27 -2.60
CA VAL A 63 9.31 -7.53 -3.24
C VAL A 63 8.02 -8.05 -2.63
N GLY A 64 7.09 -8.45 -3.48
CA GLY A 64 5.90 -9.22 -3.16
C GLY A 64 6.09 -10.65 -3.65
N GLY A 65 5.73 -11.62 -2.82
CA GLY A 65 5.69 -13.03 -3.20
C GLY A 65 4.61 -13.76 -2.42
N VAL A 66 4.44 -15.04 -2.70
CA VAL A 66 3.48 -15.92 -2.02
C VAL A 66 4.24 -17.06 -1.35
N ASP A 67 3.96 -17.30 -0.06
CA ASP A 67 4.57 -18.42 0.67
C ASP A 67 3.94 -19.78 0.32
N GLY A 68 4.42 -20.85 0.95
CA GLY A 68 3.91 -22.21 0.74
C GLY A 68 2.44 -22.41 1.11
N GLY A 69 1.87 -21.55 1.97
CA GLY A 69 0.46 -21.56 2.36
C GLY A 69 -0.44 -20.72 1.44
N GLY A 70 0.11 -20.13 0.38
CA GLY A 70 -0.64 -19.22 -0.48
C GLY A 70 -0.80 -17.82 0.11
N GLN A 71 -0.11 -17.47 1.20
CA GLN A 71 -0.19 -16.13 1.79
C GLN A 71 0.74 -15.17 1.02
N PRO A 72 0.22 -14.05 0.45
CA PRO A 72 1.06 -13.01 -0.08
C PRO A 72 1.79 -12.25 1.03
N TRP A 73 3.04 -11.89 0.81
CA TRP A 73 3.86 -11.07 1.71
C TRP A 73 4.57 -9.96 0.96
N ALA A 74 4.58 -8.76 1.52
CA ALA A 74 5.49 -7.69 1.11
C ALA A 74 6.77 -7.78 1.96
N THR A 75 7.92 -7.69 1.33
CA THR A 75 9.24 -7.70 1.97
C THR A 75 10.21 -6.76 1.25
N LEU A 76 11.44 -6.70 1.74
CA LEU A 76 12.50 -5.88 1.20
C LEU A 76 13.72 -6.74 0.88
N ARG A 77 14.40 -6.35 -0.20
CA ARG A 77 15.78 -6.74 -0.52
C ARG A 77 16.64 -5.49 -0.43
N ALA A 78 17.81 -5.62 0.16
CA ALA A 78 18.77 -4.53 0.31
C ALA A 78 20.13 -4.96 -0.24
N GLY A 79 20.84 -4.03 -0.86
CA GLY A 79 22.18 -4.26 -1.39
C GLY A 79 22.81 -2.95 -1.85
N ALA A 80 24.10 -3.00 -2.18
CA ALA A 80 24.75 -1.87 -2.85
C ALA A 80 24.12 -1.65 -4.24
N PRO A 81 24.05 -0.41 -4.75
CA PRO A 81 23.62 -0.15 -6.13
C PRO A 81 24.28 -1.11 -7.12
N GLY A 82 23.47 -1.66 -8.03
CA GLY A 82 23.84 -2.75 -8.93
C GLY A 82 23.42 -4.15 -8.45
N PHE A 83 23.01 -4.31 -7.17
CA PHE A 83 22.51 -5.61 -6.69
C PHE A 83 21.21 -6.05 -7.39
N VAL A 84 20.42 -5.09 -7.85
CA VAL A 84 19.36 -5.32 -8.83
C VAL A 84 19.89 -4.84 -10.17
N SER A 85 19.77 -5.67 -11.20
CA SER A 85 20.17 -5.26 -12.55
C SER A 85 19.21 -5.86 -13.57
N ALA A 86 19.11 -5.22 -14.73
CA ALA A 86 18.29 -5.72 -15.83
C ALA A 86 19.16 -5.82 -17.10
N PRO A 87 20.01 -6.86 -17.22
CA PRO A 87 20.98 -6.97 -18.31
C PRO A 87 20.30 -7.05 -19.68
N GLN A 88 19.12 -7.66 -19.76
CA GLN A 88 18.23 -7.64 -20.93
C GLN A 88 16.87 -7.00 -20.57
N PRO A 89 16.12 -6.48 -21.56
CA PRO A 89 14.83 -5.84 -21.29
C PRO A 89 13.78 -6.73 -20.61
N ARG A 90 13.91 -8.06 -20.71
CA ARG A 90 12.95 -9.02 -20.14
C ARG A 90 13.50 -9.81 -18.96
N THR A 91 14.65 -9.40 -18.43
CA THR A 91 15.34 -10.11 -17.35
C THR A 91 15.66 -9.13 -16.24
N LEU A 92 15.32 -9.48 -15.01
CA LEU A 92 15.70 -8.76 -13.81
C LEU A 92 16.46 -9.69 -12.87
N ASP A 93 17.72 -9.40 -12.64
CA ASP A 93 18.57 -10.12 -11.69
C ASP A 93 18.58 -9.39 -10.34
N ILE A 94 18.44 -10.16 -9.26
CA ILE A 94 18.40 -9.68 -7.88
C ILE A 94 19.40 -10.52 -7.08
N ALA A 95 20.55 -9.94 -6.75
CA ALA A 95 21.62 -10.60 -5.99
C ALA A 95 21.51 -10.42 -4.46
N GLY A 96 20.68 -9.48 -4.01
CA GLY A 96 20.54 -9.13 -2.60
C GLY A 96 19.94 -10.26 -1.77
N GLY A 97 20.54 -10.53 -0.61
CA GLY A 97 20.10 -11.58 0.32
C GLY A 97 18.74 -11.33 0.97
N THR A 98 18.21 -12.39 1.60
CA THR A 98 17.03 -12.26 2.47
C THR A 98 17.38 -11.44 3.71
N LEU A 99 16.49 -10.53 4.09
CA LEU A 99 16.60 -9.90 5.40
C LEU A 99 16.22 -10.91 6.47
N ARG A 100 16.86 -10.83 7.63
CA ARG A 100 16.60 -11.75 8.73
C ARG A 100 15.13 -11.73 9.15
N GLY A 101 14.50 -12.90 9.16
CA GLY A 101 13.08 -13.05 9.46
C GLY A 101 12.17 -12.64 8.30
N ASP A 102 12.67 -12.60 7.06
CA ASP A 102 11.82 -12.39 5.89
C ASP A 102 10.73 -13.49 5.84
N PRO A 103 9.43 -13.13 5.75
CA PRO A 103 8.37 -14.11 5.67
C PRO A 103 8.42 -15.01 4.42
N LEU A 104 9.15 -14.61 3.38
CA LEU A 104 9.36 -15.36 2.14
C LEU A 104 10.71 -16.09 2.11
N GLU A 105 11.47 -16.10 3.21
CA GLU A 105 12.67 -16.92 3.34
C GLU A 105 12.33 -18.40 3.05
N GLY A 106 13.11 -19.04 2.18
CA GLY A 106 12.88 -20.41 1.74
C GLY A 106 11.64 -20.66 0.87
N SER A 107 10.86 -19.62 0.51
CA SER A 107 9.62 -19.78 -0.28
C SER A 107 9.83 -19.69 -1.79
N TRP A 108 10.97 -19.13 -2.22
CA TRP A 108 11.28 -18.92 -3.63
C TRP A 108 11.69 -20.23 -4.33
N ARG A 109 11.10 -20.48 -5.49
CA ARG A 109 11.43 -21.58 -6.39
C ARG A 109 11.33 -21.10 -7.83
N ILE A 110 11.94 -21.82 -8.76
CA ILE A 110 11.71 -21.58 -10.19
C ILE A 110 10.20 -21.70 -10.45
N GLY A 111 9.64 -20.71 -11.15
CA GLY A 111 8.20 -20.57 -11.37
C GLY A 111 7.44 -19.76 -10.31
N SER A 112 8.09 -19.33 -9.21
CA SER A 112 7.47 -18.42 -8.25
C SER A 112 7.10 -17.10 -8.91
N LEU A 113 5.88 -16.61 -8.64
CA LEU A 113 5.45 -15.28 -9.04
C LEU A 113 6.07 -14.22 -8.13
N LEU A 114 6.52 -13.13 -8.74
CA LEU A 114 7.16 -12.01 -8.05
C LEU A 114 6.52 -10.69 -8.48
N GLY A 115 6.11 -9.90 -7.49
CA GLY A 115 5.78 -8.49 -7.67
C GLY A 115 6.95 -7.64 -7.19
N GLY A 116 7.43 -6.71 -7.99
CA GLY A 116 8.59 -5.87 -7.69
C GLY A 116 8.22 -4.40 -7.75
N LEU A 117 8.63 -3.63 -6.75
CA LEU A 117 8.48 -2.18 -6.74
C LEU A 117 9.82 -1.54 -6.43
N GLY A 118 10.43 -0.99 -7.47
CA GLY A 118 11.53 -0.05 -7.33
C GLY A 118 10.97 1.29 -6.87
N ILE A 119 11.43 1.81 -5.75
CA ILE A 119 10.99 3.09 -5.21
C ILE A 119 12.17 3.87 -4.63
N GLU A 120 12.28 5.13 -5.06
CA GLU A 120 13.26 6.08 -4.56
C GLU A 120 12.50 7.21 -3.87
N LEU A 121 12.53 7.17 -2.52
CA LEU A 121 11.67 8.03 -1.70
C LEU A 121 11.98 9.52 -1.91
N HIS A 122 13.27 9.89 -2.01
CA HIS A 122 13.67 11.29 -2.09
C HIS A 122 13.34 11.99 -3.41
N THR A 123 13.33 11.25 -4.53
CA THR A 123 12.83 11.76 -5.82
C THR A 123 11.35 11.46 -6.04
N ARG A 124 10.73 10.70 -5.14
CA ARG A 124 9.36 10.17 -5.25
C ARG A 124 9.14 9.38 -6.55
N ARG A 125 10.20 8.78 -7.10
CA ARG A 125 10.12 7.95 -8.29
C ARG A 125 9.74 6.52 -7.89
N ARG A 126 8.80 5.93 -8.61
CA ARG A 126 8.47 4.50 -8.46
C ARG A 126 8.15 3.84 -9.79
N ASN A 127 8.69 2.64 -9.98
CA ASN A 127 8.43 1.79 -11.13
C ASN A 127 8.12 0.37 -10.65
N ARG A 128 7.13 -0.26 -11.26
CA ARG A 128 6.76 -1.65 -11.02
C ARG A 128 7.45 -2.57 -12.04
N VAL A 129 7.75 -3.77 -11.57
CA VAL A 129 8.17 -4.92 -12.37
C VAL A 129 7.54 -6.18 -11.77
N ASN A 130 6.68 -6.86 -12.51
CA ASN A 130 6.15 -8.17 -12.11
C ASN A 130 6.69 -9.24 -13.06
N GLY A 131 6.82 -10.46 -12.55
CA GLY A 131 7.34 -11.55 -13.36
C GLY A 131 7.42 -12.89 -12.63
N VAL A 132 8.18 -13.79 -13.23
CA VAL A 132 8.34 -15.19 -12.78
C VAL A 132 9.80 -15.46 -12.52
N VAL A 133 10.11 -16.07 -11.37
CA VAL A 133 11.48 -16.50 -11.04
C VAL A 133 11.93 -17.58 -12.04
N ALA A 134 12.95 -17.26 -12.83
CA ALA A 134 13.50 -18.12 -13.88
C ALA A 134 14.65 -19.00 -13.37
N SER A 135 15.48 -18.48 -12.45
CA SER A 135 16.58 -19.22 -11.85
C SER A 135 16.88 -18.72 -10.44
N ILE A 136 17.49 -19.58 -9.63
CA ILE A 136 17.95 -19.28 -8.26
C ILE A 136 19.37 -19.82 -8.11
N ALA A 137 20.28 -19.01 -7.60
CA ALA A 137 21.66 -19.37 -7.30
C ALA A 137 22.05 -18.81 -5.92
N GLY A 138 21.96 -19.66 -4.88
CA GLY A 138 22.04 -19.19 -3.50
C GLY A 138 20.89 -18.22 -3.18
N ASP A 139 21.24 -17.02 -2.71
CA ASP A 139 20.27 -15.95 -2.45
C ASP A 139 19.94 -15.11 -3.69
N ALA A 140 20.70 -15.26 -4.78
CA ALA A 140 20.45 -14.53 -6.01
C ALA A 140 19.33 -15.20 -6.82
N MET A 141 18.50 -14.40 -7.47
CA MET A 141 17.47 -14.88 -8.38
C MET A 141 17.42 -14.05 -9.66
N SER A 142 17.10 -14.71 -10.77
CA SER A 142 16.76 -14.06 -12.04
C SER A 142 15.26 -14.18 -12.28
N VAL A 143 14.64 -13.10 -12.73
CA VAL A 143 13.19 -12.99 -12.94
C VAL A 143 12.93 -12.66 -14.40
N THR A 144 12.11 -13.47 -15.07
CA THR A 144 11.53 -13.14 -16.36
C THR A 144 10.46 -12.07 -16.16
N VAL A 145 10.65 -10.90 -16.76
CA VAL A 145 9.73 -9.76 -16.65
C VAL A 145 8.51 -10.00 -17.52
N GLU A 146 7.33 -9.94 -16.90
CA GLU A 146 6.03 -10.05 -17.58
C GLU A 146 5.32 -8.69 -17.67
N GLN A 147 5.53 -7.83 -16.67
CA GLN A 147 4.95 -6.49 -16.64
C GLN A 147 5.95 -5.48 -16.10
N SER A 148 6.09 -4.32 -16.74
CA SER A 148 6.82 -3.18 -16.20
C SER A 148 6.17 -1.86 -16.61
N PHE A 149 5.98 -0.98 -15.63
CA PHE A 149 5.35 0.32 -15.82
C PHE A 149 5.74 1.31 -14.71
N GLY A 150 5.70 2.59 -15.05
CA GLY A 150 5.87 3.66 -14.06
C GLY A 150 4.55 3.97 -13.36
N ASN A 151 4.62 4.33 -12.08
CA ASN A 151 3.49 4.91 -11.37
C ASN A 151 3.82 6.35 -10.96
N CYS A 152 2.80 7.20 -10.78
CA CYS A 152 3.04 8.61 -10.47
C CYS A 152 3.60 8.81 -9.05
N ALA A 153 4.20 9.97 -8.78
CA ALA A 153 4.84 10.30 -7.50
C ALA A 153 3.89 10.52 -6.30
N LYS A 154 2.56 10.41 -6.49
CA LYS A 154 1.56 10.78 -5.47
C LYS A 154 1.77 10.00 -4.17
N TYR A 155 1.63 10.73 -3.06
CA TYR A 155 1.64 10.24 -1.67
C TYR A 155 2.96 9.62 -1.17
N ILE A 156 4.05 9.68 -1.95
CA ILE A 156 5.37 9.22 -1.48
C ILE A 156 5.98 10.31 -0.61
N GLN A 157 6.22 9.99 0.65
CA GLN A 157 6.94 10.87 1.56
C GLN A 157 8.42 10.87 1.19
N ASP A 158 8.99 12.07 1.08
CA ASP A 158 10.41 12.21 0.76
C ASP A 158 11.24 11.89 2.01
N ARG A 159 12.21 11.00 1.83
CA ARG A 159 13.17 10.55 2.84
C ARG A 159 14.51 10.24 2.18
N THR A 160 15.60 10.65 2.81
CA THR A 160 16.97 10.32 2.37
C THR A 160 17.51 9.14 3.17
N PRO A 161 17.95 8.03 2.52
CA PRO A 161 18.57 6.91 3.21
C PRO A 161 20.00 7.24 3.66
N THR A 162 20.40 6.70 4.80
CA THR A 162 21.77 6.71 5.32
C THR A 162 22.14 5.28 5.70
N PRO A 163 23.20 4.70 5.10
CA PRO A 163 23.67 3.37 5.47
C PRO A 163 24.04 3.31 6.95
N VAL A 164 23.75 2.19 7.60
CA VAL A 164 24.24 1.90 8.94
C VAL A 164 25.08 0.63 8.93
N PRO A 165 26.17 0.58 9.70
CA PRO A 165 26.94 -0.65 9.84
C PRO A 165 26.07 -1.75 10.47
N PRO A 166 26.35 -3.03 10.16
CA PRO A 166 25.71 -4.14 10.84
C PRO A 166 25.86 -3.99 12.36
N GLN A 167 24.77 -4.24 13.11
CA GLN A 167 24.83 -4.16 14.57
C GLN A 167 25.75 -5.25 15.13
N ALA A 168 26.68 -4.84 16.00
CA ALA A 168 27.51 -5.75 16.77
C ALA A 168 26.67 -6.33 17.92
N GLY A 169 26.33 -7.61 17.82
CA GLY A 169 25.41 -8.30 18.73
C GLY A 169 24.24 -8.89 17.93
N GLY A 170 24.00 -10.20 18.09
CA GLY A 170 22.94 -10.88 17.36
C GLY A 170 21.60 -10.19 17.57
N ALA A 171 20.94 -9.79 16.48
CA ALA A 171 19.64 -9.14 16.56
C ALA A 171 18.60 -10.10 17.18
N PRO A 172 17.67 -9.61 18.01
CA PRO A 172 16.75 -10.46 18.77
C PRO A 172 15.90 -11.33 17.83
N PRO A 173 15.50 -12.55 18.24
CA PRO A 173 14.70 -13.44 17.41
C PRO A 173 13.44 -12.72 16.91
N GLN A 174 12.99 -13.10 15.71
CA GLN A 174 11.76 -12.53 15.17
C GLN A 174 10.59 -12.84 16.10
N ARG A 175 9.86 -11.81 16.52
CA ARG A 175 8.60 -11.98 17.24
C ARG A 175 7.51 -12.39 16.26
N ARG A 176 6.71 -13.38 16.63
CA ARG A 176 5.49 -13.79 15.90
C ARG A 176 4.30 -13.81 16.86
N ALA A 177 3.17 -13.28 16.43
CA ALA A 177 1.96 -13.19 17.24
C ALA A 177 0.70 -13.17 16.38
N ALA A 178 -0.45 -13.52 16.95
CA ALA A 178 -1.75 -13.34 16.31
C ALA A 178 -2.31 -11.92 16.46
N ARG A 179 -1.74 -11.10 17.36
CA ARG A 179 -2.23 -9.76 17.71
C ARG A 179 -1.10 -8.76 17.85
N LEU A 180 -1.42 -7.50 17.55
CA LEU A 180 -0.53 -6.36 17.77
C LEU A 180 -0.30 -6.12 19.26
N ASP A 181 0.95 -5.87 19.64
CA ASP A 181 1.27 -5.33 20.96
C ASP A 181 1.29 -3.79 20.97
N ALA A 182 1.63 -3.21 22.13
CA ALA A 182 1.71 -1.75 22.28
C ALA A 182 2.77 -1.11 21.37
N ALA A 183 3.91 -1.77 21.15
CA ALA A 183 4.98 -1.26 20.31
C ALA A 183 4.62 -1.34 18.82
N ASP A 184 3.85 -2.35 18.40
CA ASP A 184 3.31 -2.48 17.06
C ASP A 184 2.27 -1.38 16.80
N ARG A 185 1.33 -1.17 17.73
CA ARG A 185 0.33 -0.10 17.65
C ARG A 185 0.97 1.29 17.59
N ALA A 186 2.01 1.52 18.38
CA ALA A 186 2.76 2.77 18.35
C ALA A 186 3.46 3.00 17.00
N LEU A 187 3.96 1.93 16.35
CA LEU A 187 4.54 2.01 15.00
C LEU A 187 3.47 2.36 13.97
N LEU A 188 2.35 1.66 13.98
CA LEU A 188 1.24 1.91 13.05
C LEU A 188 0.67 3.33 13.20
N ALA A 189 0.55 3.84 14.43
CA ALA A 189 0.03 5.18 14.71
C ALA A 189 0.90 6.30 14.10
N ARG A 190 2.23 6.13 14.10
CA ARG A 190 3.18 7.10 13.52
C ARG A 190 3.53 6.82 12.06
N ALA A 191 3.12 5.68 11.51
CA ALA A 191 3.46 5.30 10.15
C ALA A 191 2.87 6.31 9.16
N ASP A 192 3.68 6.71 8.19
CA ASP A 192 3.26 7.54 7.04
C ASP A 192 3.34 6.78 5.70
N THR A 193 3.85 5.56 5.76
CA THR A 193 4.14 4.71 4.62
C THR A 193 4.01 3.25 5.02
N PHE A 194 3.39 2.44 4.16
CA PHE A 194 3.48 0.98 4.20
C PHE A 194 3.44 0.40 2.79
N PHE A 195 3.81 -0.87 2.66
CA PHE A 195 3.70 -1.62 1.42
C PHE A 195 2.69 -2.74 1.58
N ILE A 196 1.96 -3.05 0.51
CA ILE A 196 0.95 -4.12 0.47
C ILE A 196 1.20 -5.03 -0.71
N ALA A 197 1.37 -6.31 -0.44
CA ALA A 197 1.40 -7.38 -1.42
C ALA A 197 0.03 -8.07 -1.48
N THR A 198 -0.40 -8.37 -2.69
CA THR A 198 -1.65 -9.06 -3.02
C THR A 198 -1.40 -9.95 -4.22
N ALA A 199 -2.17 -11.01 -4.39
CA ALA A 199 -1.95 -11.95 -5.49
C ALA A 199 -3.26 -12.39 -6.15
N ASN A 200 -3.16 -12.63 -7.45
CA ASN A 200 -4.11 -13.45 -8.19
C ASN A 200 -3.32 -14.51 -8.94
N THR A 201 -3.23 -15.71 -8.36
CA THR A 201 -2.47 -16.84 -8.91
C THR A 201 -3.32 -17.75 -9.79
N SER A 202 -4.57 -17.36 -10.09
CA SER A 202 -5.48 -18.12 -10.95
C SER A 202 -5.03 -18.05 -12.40
N ASP A 203 -5.03 -19.18 -13.09
CA ASP A 203 -4.71 -19.22 -14.53
C ASP A 203 -5.75 -18.47 -15.37
N ALA A 204 -6.98 -18.32 -14.87
CA ALA A 204 -8.02 -17.50 -15.50
C ALA A 204 -7.65 -16.00 -15.57
N ALA A 205 -6.67 -15.54 -14.80
CA ALA A 205 -6.19 -14.16 -14.86
C ALA A 205 -5.31 -13.88 -16.11
N GLY A 206 -4.97 -14.90 -16.91
CA GLY A 206 -4.16 -14.74 -18.12
C GLY A 206 -2.81 -14.08 -17.81
N GLY A 207 -2.35 -13.14 -18.64
CA GLY A 207 -1.09 -12.42 -18.35
C GLY A 207 -1.22 -11.25 -17.37
N ALA A 208 -2.36 -11.12 -16.68
CA ALA A 208 -2.48 -10.35 -15.45
C ALA A 208 -2.44 -11.24 -14.19
N ARG A 209 -2.23 -12.56 -14.36
CA ARG A 209 -1.89 -13.48 -13.26
C ARG A 209 -0.59 -13.03 -12.63
N GLY A 210 -0.54 -12.96 -11.31
CA GLY A 210 0.70 -12.58 -10.64
C GLY A 210 0.55 -12.13 -9.20
N VAL A 211 1.64 -11.55 -8.72
CA VAL A 211 1.73 -10.88 -7.43
C VAL A 211 2.01 -9.42 -7.70
N ASP A 212 1.33 -8.54 -6.97
CA ASP A 212 1.59 -7.11 -6.99
C ASP A 212 2.05 -6.66 -5.61
N VAL A 213 3.00 -5.72 -5.58
CA VAL A 213 3.37 -4.99 -4.36
C VAL A 213 3.27 -3.48 -4.57
N SER A 214 2.46 -2.81 -3.74
CA SER A 214 2.12 -1.40 -3.86
C SER A 214 2.59 -0.61 -2.65
N HIS A 215 3.06 0.61 -2.88
CA HIS A 215 3.25 1.62 -1.83
C HIS A 215 1.93 2.30 -1.46
N ARG A 216 1.71 2.50 -0.16
CA ARG A 216 0.62 3.30 0.40
C ARG A 216 1.22 4.35 1.33
N GLY A 217 0.86 5.61 1.10
CA GLY A 217 1.36 6.72 1.90
C GLY A 217 0.25 7.65 2.32
N GLY A 218 0.40 8.22 3.51
CA GLY A 218 -0.56 9.11 4.15
C GLY A 218 0.09 9.85 5.30
N PRO A 219 -0.60 10.85 5.88
CA PRO A 219 -0.16 11.43 7.13
C PRO A 219 -0.25 10.40 8.27
N PRO A 220 0.63 10.42 9.28
CA PRO A 220 0.46 9.64 10.50
C PRO A 220 -0.97 9.67 11.04
N GLY A 221 -1.48 8.48 11.38
CA GLY A 221 -2.90 8.23 11.67
C GLY A 221 -3.74 7.80 10.47
N PHE A 222 -3.20 7.80 9.24
CA PHE A 222 -3.92 7.27 8.06
C PHE A 222 -4.16 5.76 8.10
N VAL A 223 -3.44 5.04 8.97
CA VAL A 223 -3.73 3.66 9.33
C VAL A 223 -4.42 3.68 10.69
N ARG A 224 -5.75 3.54 10.68
CA ARG A 224 -6.52 3.40 11.92
C ARG A 224 -6.47 1.95 12.38
N VAL A 225 -6.17 1.74 13.65
CA VAL A 225 -6.21 0.42 14.30
C VAL A 225 -7.44 0.36 15.19
N ASP A 226 -8.39 -0.49 14.84
CA ASP A 226 -9.59 -0.73 15.64
C ASP A 226 -9.27 -1.73 16.77
N ASP A 227 -10.09 -1.76 17.84
CA ASP A 227 -9.83 -2.59 19.03
C ASP A 227 -9.84 -4.09 18.72
N ASP A 228 -10.64 -4.51 17.74
CA ASP A 228 -10.78 -5.91 17.32
C ASP A 228 -9.61 -6.42 16.46
N GLY A 229 -8.58 -5.59 16.24
CA GLY A 229 -7.42 -5.95 15.43
C GLY A 229 -7.64 -5.77 13.93
N THR A 230 -8.62 -4.94 13.54
CA THR A 230 -8.80 -4.52 12.15
C THR A 230 -8.01 -3.24 11.87
N LEU A 231 -7.27 -3.22 10.77
CA LEU A 231 -6.66 -1.99 10.24
C LEU A 231 -7.59 -1.39 9.19
N THR A 232 -7.83 -0.09 9.23
CA THR A 232 -8.55 0.64 8.18
C THR A 232 -7.62 1.65 7.53
N THR A 233 -7.47 1.56 6.20
CA THR A 233 -6.60 2.44 5.42
C THR A 233 -7.35 3.04 4.23
N PRO A 234 -7.09 4.30 3.85
CA PRO A 234 -7.70 4.92 2.69
C PRO A 234 -7.04 4.46 1.39
N ASP A 235 -7.85 4.24 0.35
CA ASP A 235 -7.38 4.16 -1.03
C ASP A 235 -7.64 5.50 -1.72
N TYR A 236 -6.55 6.22 -1.97
CA TYR A 236 -6.57 7.53 -2.62
C TYR A 236 -6.54 7.42 -4.15
N SER A 237 -6.77 8.54 -4.84
CA SER A 237 -6.72 8.58 -6.31
C SER A 237 -5.35 8.12 -6.86
N GLY A 238 -5.37 7.16 -7.77
CA GLY A 238 -4.18 6.53 -8.37
C GLY A 238 -4.17 6.56 -9.89
N ASN A 239 -3.56 5.54 -10.51
CA ASN A 239 -3.50 5.34 -11.96
C ASN A 239 -4.71 4.56 -12.53
N ASN A 240 -5.71 4.26 -11.70
CA ASN A 240 -6.92 3.52 -12.07
C ASN A 240 -6.69 2.09 -12.59
N PHE A 241 -5.52 1.47 -12.35
CA PHE A 241 -5.30 0.07 -12.77
C PHE A 241 -5.94 -0.94 -11.82
N PHE A 242 -6.07 -0.57 -10.54
CA PHE A 242 -6.65 -1.41 -9.49
C PHE A 242 -5.89 -2.70 -9.17
N ASN A 243 -4.60 -2.85 -9.53
CA ASN A 243 -3.85 -4.10 -9.28
C ASN A 243 -4.03 -4.68 -7.85
N THR A 244 -3.89 -3.84 -6.81
CA THR A 244 -4.13 -4.30 -5.43
C THR A 244 -5.59 -4.69 -5.19
N ILE A 245 -6.55 -3.82 -5.50
CA ILE A 245 -7.96 -4.06 -5.18
C ILE A 245 -8.55 -5.20 -6.03
N GLY A 246 -8.17 -5.27 -7.30
CA GLY A 246 -8.59 -6.33 -8.21
C GLY A 246 -8.14 -7.70 -7.71
N ASN A 247 -6.89 -7.83 -7.28
CA ASN A 247 -6.41 -9.03 -6.61
C ASN A 247 -7.23 -9.33 -5.35
N LEU A 248 -7.51 -8.32 -4.50
CA LEU A 248 -8.31 -8.49 -3.27
C LEU A 248 -9.77 -8.89 -3.49
N LEU A 249 -10.36 -8.52 -4.63
CA LEU A 249 -11.71 -8.98 -4.99
C LEU A 249 -11.74 -10.46 -5.38
N HIS A 250 -10.60 -11.04 -5.75
CA HIS A 250 -10.47 -12.46 -6.07
C HIS A 250 -9.98 -13.28 -4.85
N ASP A 251 -8.94 -12.81 -4.17
CA ASP A 251 -8.38 -13.42 -2.97
C ASP A 251 -8.20 -12.34 -1.89
N PRO A 252 -8.93 -12.40 -0.77
CA PRO A 252 -8.90 -11.34 0.24
C PRO A 252 -7.56 -11.26 0.98
N ARG A 253 -6.67 -12.24 0.85
CA ARG A 253 -5.42 -12.27 1.61
C ARG A 253 -4.46 -11.17 1.15
N ALA A 254 -3.90 -10.45 2.11
CA ALA A 254 -2.92 -9.40 1.91
C ALA A 254 -1.72 -9.56 2.84
N GLY A 255 -0.55 -9.17 2.36
CA GLY A 255 0.68 -9.06 3.16
C GLY A 255 1.11 -7.60 3.26
N LEU A 256 1.08 -7.04 4.46
CA LEU A 256 1.51 -5.67 4.72
C LEU A 256 2.93 -5.65 5.26
N LEU A 257 3.68 -4.62 4.88
CA LEU A 257 4.98 -4.30 5.44
C LEU A 257 5.00 -2.85 5.91
N PHE A 258 5.22 -2.68 7.21
CA PHE A 258 5.51 -1.40 7.84
C PHE A 258 7.00 -1.33 8.17
N VAL A 259 7.58 -0.15 7.92
CA VAL A 259 8.99 0.12 8.14
C VAL A 259 9.13 1.17 9.24
N ASP A 260 9.86 0.84 10.31
CA ASP A 260 10.37 1.86 11.22
C ASP A 260 11.64 2.47 10.60
N PHE A 261 11.46 3.58 9.89
CA PHE A 261 12.55 4.27 9.20
C PHE A 261 13.66 4.81 10.13
N GLU A 262 13.36 5.02 11.41
CA GLU A 262 14.29 5.54 12.42
C GLU A 262 15.07 4.42 13.10
N ARG A 263 14.42 3.29 13.38
CA ARG A 263 15.03 2.16 14.11
C ARG A 263 15.48 1.02 13.22
N GLY A 264 15.00 0.96 11.99
CA GLY A 264 15.25 -0.13 11.04
C GLY A 264 14.47 -1.41 11.35
N ASP A 265 13.39 -1.31 12.13
CA ASP A 265 12.49 -2.43 12.40
C ASP A 265 11.57 -2.67 11.19
N LEU A 266 11.24 -3.94 10.96
CA LEU A 266 10.22 -4.36 10.01
C LEU A 266 9.07 -5.04 10.73
N LEU A 267 7.86 -4.59 10.44
CA LEU A 267 6.61 -5.17 10.93
C LEU A 267 5.82 -5.72 9.74
N TYR A 268 5.72 -7.03 9.67
CA TYR A 268 4.95 -7.76 8.66
C TYR A 268 3.59 -8.14 9.22
N ILE A 269 2.54 -7.99 8.44
CA ILE A 269 1.17 -8.35 8.83
C ILE A 269 0.52 -9.16 7.72
N ALA A 270 0.09 -10.39 8.02
CA ALA A 270 -0.86 -11.11 7.18
C ALA A 270 -2.28 -10.71 7.61
N ALA A 271 -3.12 -10.36 6.64
CA ALA A 271 -4.49 -9.94 6.89
C ALA A 271 -5.43 -10.42 5.80
N ASP A 272 -6.72 -10.42 6.11
CA ASP A 272 -7.80 -10.57 5.12
C ASP A 272 -8.47 -9.21 4.91
N ALA A 273 -8.61 -8.83 3.64
CA ALA A 273 -9.07 -7.52 3.24
C ALA A 273 -10.55 -7.51 2.85
N GLN A 274 -11.19 -6.38 3.13
CA GLN A 274 -12.52 -6.02 2.65
C GLN A 274 -12.47 -4.60 2.09
N ILE A 275 -13.08 -4.40 0.92
CA ILE A 275 -13.16 -3.08 0.28
C ILE A 275 -14.48 -2.42 0.66
N VAL A 276 -14.39 -1.26 1.31
CA VAL A 276 -15.53 -0.39 1.60
C VAL A 276 -15.58 0.70 0.55
N TRP A 277 -16.49 0.55 -0.40
CA TRP A 277 -16.59 1.45 -1.56
C TRP A 277 -17.18 2.80 -1.21
N ASP A 278 -18.22 2.81 -0.37
CA ASP A 278 -19.07 3.96 -0.10
C ASP A 278 -19.50 3.95 1.38
N GLY A 279 -20.08 5.06 1.85
CA GLY A 279 -20.70 5.17 3.18
C GLY A 279 -19.98 6.12 4.15
N PRO A 280 -20.56 6.32 5.35
CA PRO A 280 -20.12 7.37 6.28
C PRO A 280 -18.69 7.18 6.80
N ALA A 281 -18.18 5.95 6.81
CA ALA A 281 -16.81 5.66 7.24
C ALA A 281 -15.75 6.37 6.36
N LEU A 282 -16.04 6.63 5.08
CA LEU A 282 -15.11 7.33 4.18
C LEU A 282 -14.85 8.78 4.65
N ALA A 283 -15.85 9.43 5.25
CA ALA A 283 -15.73 10.82 5.71
C ALA A 283 -14.67 11.00 6.80
N ALA A 284 -14.25 9.92 7.47
CA ALA A 284 -13.16 9.94 8.43
C ALA A 284 -11.77 10.06 7.77
N PHE A 285 -11.66 9.92 6.45
CA PHE A 285 -10.40 9.96 5.71
C PHE A 285 -10.50 10.94 4.54
N ASP A 286 -9.99 12.15 4.74
CA ASP A 286 -10.00 13.18 3.70
C ASP A 286 -9.29 12.71 2.41
N GLY A 287 -9.93 12.96 1.27
CA GLY A 287 -9.46 12.55 -0.06
C GLY A 287 -9.60 11.05 -0.39
N ALA A 288 -10.07 10.21 0.54
CA ALA A 288 -10.27 8.78 0.29
C ALA A 288 -11.36 8.54 -0.76
N ARG A 289 -11.12 7.61 -1.69
CA ARG A 289 -12.10 7.18 -2.70
C ARG A 289 -12.84 5.90 -2.31
N ARG A 290 -12.31 5.20 -1.31
CA ARG A 290 -12.78 3.96 -0.70
C ARG A 290 -11.83 3.63 0.46
N LEU A 291 -12.20 2.68 1.28
CA LEU A 291 -11.36 2.17 2.36
C LEU A 291 -11.02 0.70 2.12
N VAL A 292 -9.86 0.28 2.62
CA VAL A 292 -9.48 -1.12 2.74
C VAL A 292 -9.41 -1.44 4.23
N ARG A 293 -10.32 -2.31 4.68
CA ARG A 293 -10.31 -2.90 6.03
C ARG A 293 -9.53 -4.20 5.99
N LEU A 294 -8.61 -4.41 6.91
CA LEU A 294 -7.65 -5.51 6.92
C LEU A 294 -7.69 -6.17 8.29
N ARG A 295 -8.36 -7.32 8.40
CA ARG A 295 -8.42 -8.08 9.65
C ARG A 295 -7.14 -8.88 9.81
N ILE A 296 -6.40 -8.61 10.89
CA ILE A 296 -5.10 -9.23 11.14
C ILE A 296 -5.26 -10.73 11.44
N ARG A 297 -4.42 -11.55 10.80
CA ARG A 297 -4.25 -12.98 11.07
C ARG A 297 -2.92 -13.30 11.73
N GLU A 298 -1.85 -12.65 11.28
CA GLU A 298 -0.50 -12.86 11.81
C GLU A 298 0.27 -11.55 11.81
N VAL A 299 1.09 -11.37 12.85
CA VAL A 299 2.04 -10.27 13.02
C VAL A 299 3.43 -10.87 13.17
N ARG A 300 4.40 -10.39 12.39
CA ARG A 300 5.82 -10.71 12.58
C ARG A 300 6.64 -9.43 12.72
N ARG A 301 7.55 -9.37 13.69
CA ARG A 301 8.41 -8.20 13.89
C ARG A 301 9.88 -8.60 13.95
N SER A 302 10.66 -7.97 13.09
CA SER A 302 12.12 -8.10 13.03
C SER A 302 12.75 -6.77 13.42
N ALA A 303 13.44 -6.72 14.57
CA ALA A 303 14.04 -5.49 15.07
C ALA A 303 15.39 -5.20 14.40
N ALA A 304 15.60 -3.93 14.04
CA ALA A 304 16.85 -3.37 13.51
C ALA A 304 17.50 -4.16 12.36
N VAL A 305 16.69 -4.76 11.47
CA VAL A 305 17.18 -5.61 10.37
C VAL A 305 17.52 -4.84 9.09
N LEU A 306 17.04 -3.60 8.95
CA LEU A 306 17.39 -2.81 7.77
C LEU A 306 18.81 -2.24 7.87
N PRO A 307 19.61 -2.32 6.78
CA PRO A 307 20.97 -1.77 6.72
C PRO A 307 20.99 -0.26 6.42
N PHE A 308 19.85 0.42 6.53
CA PHE A 308 19.73 1.86 6.34
C PHE A 308 18.84 2.45 7.44
N ARG A 309 19.04 3.74 7.71
CA ARG A 309 18.09 4.62 8.38
C ARG A 309 17.69 5.73 7.42
N TRP A 310 16.61 6.45 7.74
CA TRP A 310 16.15 7.53 6.89
C TRP A 310 15.94 8.80 7.68
N SER A 311 16.07 9.93 6.98
CA SER A 311 15.64 11.22 7.50
C SER A 311 14.17 11.21 7.91
N ALA A 312 13.79 12.18 8.75
CA ALA A 312 12.39 12.53 8.96
C ALA A 312 11.69 12.78 7.60
N PRO A 313 10.39 12.45 7.47
CA PRO A 313 9.67 12.59 6.21
C PRO A 313 9.45 14.07 5.87
N ARG A 314 9.62 14.42 4.61
CA ARG A 314 8.96 15.61 4.04
C ARG A 314 7.70 15.17 3.32
N PHE A 315 6.55 15.63 3.81
CA PHE A 315 5.27 15.16 3.30
C PHE A 315 5.08 15.43 1.81
N ALA A 316 4.44 14.49 1.13
CA ALA A 316 4.05 14.62 -0.26
C ALA A 316 3.16 15.87 -0.44
N PRO A 317 3.15 16.52 -1.61
CA PRO A 317 2.40 17.76 -1.83
C PRO A 317 0.91 17.65 -1.49
N GLN A 318 0.34 16.45 -1.63
CA GLN A 318 -1.06 16.17 -1.30
C GLN A 318 -1.38 16.29 0.20
N PHE A 319 -0.36 16.27 1.05
CA PHE A 319 -0.47 16.36 2.51
C PHE A 319 0.25 17.59 3.07
N ALA A 320 0.55 18.59 2.25
CA ALA A 320 1.28 19.79 2.69
C ALA A 320 0.58 20.48 3.88
N ALA A 321 -0.75 20.63 3.83
CA ALA A 321 -1.54 21.21 4.92
C ALA A 321 -1.48 20.38 6.23
N TRP A 322 -1.20 19.08 6.14
CA TRP A 322 -1.00 18.24 7.32
C TRP A 322 0.33 18.53 8.00
N GLY A 323 1.39 18.88 7.25
CA GLY A 323 2.69 19.26 7.84
C GLY A 323 2.56 20.40 8.86
N ASP A 324 1.70 21.38 8.55
CA ASP A 324 1.51 22.56 9.39
C ASP A 324 0.52 22.32 10.56
N ALA A 325 -0.53 21.51 10.37
CA ALA A 325 -1.59 21.31 11.36
C ALA A 325 -1.47 19.98 12.15
N GLY A 326 -1.03 18.91 11.49
CA GLY A 326 -0.96 17.55 12.03
C GLY A 326 0.15 17.33 13.05
N ALA A 327 1.30 17.99 12.89
CA ALA A 327 2.40 17.94 13.85
C ALA A 327 1.98 18.50 15.23
N ARG A 328 1.20 19.58 15.25
CA ARG A 328 0.63 20.17 16.48
C ARG A 328 -0.39 19.25 17.15
N SER A 329 -1.23 18.58 16.37
CA SER A 329 -2.25 17.65 16.87
C SER A 329 -1.64 16.37 17.49
N LEU A 330 -0.63 15.78 16.86
CA LEU A 330 0.05 14.60 17.40
C LEU A 330 0.83 14.88 18.68
N ALA A 331 1.51 16.03 18.76
CA ALA A 331 2.18 16.46 19.99
C ALA A 331 1.18 16.54 21.16
N SER A 332 0.02 17.18 20.95
CA SER A 332 -1.02 17.29 21.98
C SER A 332 -1.62 15.95 22.40
N ARG A 333 -1.74 14.98 21.46
CA ARG A 333 -2.24 13.62 21.75
C ARG A 333 -1.21 12.75 22.46
N ALA A 334 0.07 12.90 22.11
CA ALA A 334 1.16 12.22 22.80
C ALA A 334 1.32 12.73 24.24
N GLU A 335 1.19 14.04 24.46
CA GLU A 335 1.16 14.65 25.79
C GLU A 335 -0.07 14.19 26.59
N SER A 336 -1.26 14.18 25.98
CA SER A 336 -2.48 13.69 26.64
C SER A 336 -2.40 12.20 27.01
N ALA A 337 -1.78 11.38 26.16
CA ALA A 337 -1.55 9.96 26.45
C ALA A 337 -0.49 9.73 27.54
N ALA A 338 0.51 10.62 27.66
CA ALA A 338 1.51 10.57 28.73
C ALA A 338 0.95 11.04 30.08
N VAL A 339 0.00 11.98 30.10
CA VAL A 339 -0.65 12.50 31.32
C VAL A 339 -1.76 11.58 31.82
N GLY A 340 -2.41 10.79 30.94
CA GLY A 340 -3.46 9.82 31.31
C GLY A 340 -2.96 8.52 31.97
N GLY A 341 -1.64 8.36 32.13
CA GLY A 341 -1.01 7.21 32.79
C GLY A 341 -0.94 7.33 34.32
N SER A 342 -2.03 7.64 35.00
CA SER A 342 -2.13 7.48 36.46
C SER A 342 -3.59 7.38 36.93
N ALA A 343 -3.81 6.50 37.91
CA ALA A 343 -5.02 6.22 38.69
C ALA A 343 -6.06 5.23 38.12
N THR A 344 -5.84 3.97 38.48
CA THR A 344 -6.78 2.99 39.06
C THR A 344 -8.27 3.37 39.15
N ALA A 345 -9.14 2.53 38.59
CA ALA A 345 -10.42 2.17 39.20
C ALA A 345 -10.85 0.76 38.74
N LEU A 346 -10.73 -0.20 39.66
CA LEU A 346 -11.36 -1.52 39.57
C LEU A 346 -12.88 -1.34 39.66
N VAL A 347 -13.62 -1.85 38.68
CA VAL A 347 -15.00 -2.29 38.89
C VAL A 347 -15.16 -3.66 38.24
N SER A 348 -15.33 -4.66 39.09
CA SER A 348 -15.67 -6.03 38.73
C SER A 348 -17.15 -6.11 38.36
N VAL A 349 -17.47 -6.72 37.21
CA VAL A 349 -18.79 -7.31 36.98
C VAL A 349 -18.60 -8.69 36.37
N THR A 350 -18.86 -9.70 37.19
CA THR A 350 -19.16 -11.09 36.82
C THR A 350 -20.57 -11.16 36.21
N GLN A 351 -20.77 -11.86 35.09
CA GLN A 351 -21.59 -13.10 35.04
C GLN A 351 -21.65 -13.77 33.65
N ALA A 352 -21.51 -15.10 33.72
CA ALA A 352 -22.04 -16.22 32.91
C ALA A 352 -21.91 -16.26 31.37
N ALA A 353 -21.22 -17.32 30.95
CA ALA A 353 -21.30 -17.93 29.63
C ALA A 353 -22.51 -18.88 29.52
N SER A 354 -23.10 -18.96 28.32
CA SER A 354 -23.82 -20.15 27.85
C SER A 354 -23.44 -20.43 26.39
N ALA A 355 -23.04 -21.67 26.12
CA ALA A 355 -22.59 -22.16 24.83
C ALA A 355 -23.75 -22.38 23.84
N GLY A 356 -23.50 -22.10 22.57
CA GLY A 356 -24.30 -22.52 21.42
C GLY A 356 -23.39 -22.68 20.20
N ARG A 357 -23.45 -23.84 19.54
CA ARG A 357 -22.60 -24.24 18.42
C ARG A 357 -23.19 -23.76 17.08
N GLY A 358 -22.28 -23.38 16.17
CA GLY A 358 -22.38 -23.59 14.72
C GLY A 358 -23.25 -22.61 13.94
N GLU A 359 -22.63 -21.75 13.15
CA GLU A 359 -22.90 -21.50 11.71
C GLU A 359 -22.10 -20.28 11.21
N SER A 360 -21.76 -20.31 9.92
CA SER A 360 -21.45 -19.21 8.99
C SER A 360 -20.73 -17.96 9.51
N ALA A 361 -19.55 -17.68 8.96
CA ALA A 361 -18.84 -16.40 9.20
C ALA A 361 -19.55 -15.23 8.49
N GLU A 362 -20.65 -14.76 9.06
CA GLU A 362 -21.24 -13.46 8.78
C GLU A 362 -20.50 -12.37 9.57
N TRP A 363 -20.15 -11.29 8.89
CA TRP A 363 -19.55 -10.11 9.50
C TRP A 363 -20.65 -9.33 10.23
N PRO A 364 -20.55 -9.06 11.55
CA PRO A 364 -21.55 -8.24 12.21
C PRO A 364 -21.43 -6.79 11.72
N GLU A 365 -22.52 -6.26 11.18
CA GLU A 365 -22.68 -4.82 10.99
C GLU A 365 -22.71 -4.16 12.38
N SER A 366 -21.57 -3.62 12.81
CA SER A 366 -21.53 -2.81 14.03
C SER A 366 -22.09 -1.43 13.72
N SER A 367 -23.30 -1.19 14.20
CA SER A 367 -23.94 0.12 14.25
C SER A 367 -23.09 1.08 15.09
N VAL A 368 -22.26 1.90 14.45
CA VAL A 368 -21.60 3.03 15.12
C VAL A 368 -22.62 4.14 15.29
N SER A 369 -23.26 4.22 16.46
CA SER A 369 -24.03 5.40 16.85
C SER A 369 -23.08 6.49 17.32
N LEU A 370 -22.80 7.46 16.45
CA LEU A 370 -22.17 8.72 16.84
C LEU A 370 -23.21 9.62 17.54
N LYS A 371 -23.11 9.74 18.86
CA LYS A 371 -23.79 10.81 19.60
C LYS A 371 -23.07 12.14 19.30
N VAL A 372 -23.69 12.96 18.46
CA VAL A 372 -23.31 14.37 18.27
C VAL A 372 -23.76 15.14 19.51
N LEU A 373 -22.81 15.63 20.30
CA LEU A 373 -23.08 16.65 21.32
C LEU A 373 -23.27 17.99 20.60
N LYS A 374 -24.50 18.49 20.54
CA LYS A 374 -24.81 19.88 20.16
C LYS A 374 -24.42 20.79 21.32
N ALA A 375 -23.49 21.70 21.09
CA ALA A 375 -23.35 22.89 21.90
C ALA A 375 -24.44 23.88 21.48
N SER A 376 -25.29 24.26 22.44
CA SER A 376 -26.29 25.31 22.33
C SER A 376 -25.68 26.63 22.77
N GLU A 377 -25.63 27.63 21.90
CA GLU A 377 -25.68 29.04 22.31
C GLU A 377 -26.63 29.79 21.38
N ALA A 378 -27.53 30.52 22.02
CA ALA A 378 -28.55 31.37 21.43
C ALA A 378 -27.99 32.78 21.25
N SER A 379 -28.34 33.45 20.15
CA SER A 379 -28.61 34.88 20.18
C SER A 379 -29.63 35.24 19.10
N GLU A 380 -30.69 35.92 19.55
CA GLU A 380 -31.79 36.49 18.77
C GLU A 380 -31.34 37.50 17.69
N ALA A 381 -32.26 37.71 16.75
CA ALA A 381 -32.18 38.48 15.50
C ALA A 381 -32.22 40.02 15.70
N PRO A 382 -32.29 40.85 14.63
CA PRO A 382 -33.55 40.97 13.88
C PRO A 382 -33.41 41.02 12.35
N GLU A 383 -34.57 40.75 11.73
CA GLU A 383 -34.93 40.88 10.33
C GLU A 383 -34.69 42.28 9.77
N VAL A 384 -34.27 42.34 8.49
CA VAL A 384 -34.67 43.41 7.58
C VAL A 384 -35.03 42.78 6.24
N SER A 385 -36.28 42.98 5.87
CA SER A 385 -36.90 42.72 4.57
C SER A 385 -36.42 43.71 3.52
N GLU A 386 -36.15 43.27 2.29
CA GLU A 386 -36.59 43.98 1.07
C GLU A 386 -36.38 43.12 -0.19
N THR A 387 -37.45 43.01 -0.97
CA THR A 387 -37.61 42.32 -2.27
C THR A 387 -37.16 43.20 -3.45
N PRO A 388 -37.10 42.67 -4.69
CA PRO A 388 -36.06 43.01 -5.67
C PRO A 388 -36.48 44.08 -6.68
N GLU A 389 -35.48 44.77 -7.25
CA GLU A 389 -35.64 45.52 -8.50
C GLU A 389 -34.54 45.16 -9.50
N THR A 390 -34.97 44.63 -10.65
CA THR A 390 -34.28 44.70 -11.94
C THR A 390 -34.86 45.84 -12.76
N PRO A 391 -34.03 46.59 -13.49
CA PRO A 391 -34.05 46.52 -14.96
C PRO A 391 -32.61 46.50 -15.50
N GLY A 392 -32.24 46.07 -16.70
CA GLY A 392 -32.94 45.97 -17.97
C GLY A 392 -32.00 46.52 -19.06
N VAL A 393 -31.58 45.62 -19.97
CA VAL A 393 -31.23 45.83 -21.40
C VAL A 393 -29.95 46.58 -21.81
N ALA A 394 -29.14 45.92 -22.67
CA ALA A 394 -28.76 46.33 -24.04
C ALA A 394 -27.26 46.28 -24.42
N GLY A 395 -26.97 45.56 -25.51
CA GLY A 395 -25.84 45.77 -26.44
C GLY A 395 -24.49 45.14 -26.05
N ALA A 396 -23.63 44.63 -26.94
CA ALA A 396 -23.65 44.41 -28.38
C ALA A 396 -22.46 43.49 -28.72
N CYS A 397 -22.55 42.84 -29.88
CA CYS A 397 -21.53 41.99 -30.52
C CYS A 397 -20.24 42.75 -30.91
N VAL A 398 -19.26 41.93 -31.35
CA VAL A 398 -18.09 42.22 -32.22
C VAL A 398 -16.84 42.56 -31.39
N ARG A 399 -15.73 41.80 -31.44
CA ARG A 399 -15.06 41.15 -32.57
C ARG A 399 -14.16 40.00 -32.10
#